data_AF-A0A178UJ59-F1
#
_entry.id   AF-A0A178UJ59-F1
#
_cell.length_a   1.000
_cell.length_b   1.000
_cell.length_c   1.000
_cell.angle_alpha   90.00
_cell.angle_beta   90.00
_cell.angle_gamma   90.00
#
_symmetry.space_group_name_H-M   'P 1'
#
loop_
_entity.id
_entity.type
_entity.pdbx_description
1 polymer ?
#
loop_
_entity_poly.entity_id
_entity_poly.type
_entity_poly.pdbx_seq_one_letter_code
_entity_poly.pdbx_strand_id
1 'polypeptide(L)'
;MAGSLSTGDFHIRKKPRLEKFSSESSYGYTFRELRRYDPYDDEYVRQYILYYYQYHKSEGFVIDWDKLDFRFETRPIMDPFRLDVCSTNDEMIHGVALRAITQHNGSRIELVDHVSASYRWCAGILYWVTFLARDLASSDPEPRLYQAKVRLCGPTFCQIYIFRLRPTDEEIAAVQVDPPPPLYDDDPELPTILFTVTGPGSGYMSIPEVSFTRIPAEVEPVSSP
;
A
#
# COMPACT_ATOMS: atom_id res chain seq x y z
N MET A 1 36.97 17.38 -27.71
CA MET A 1 35.53 17.06 -27.84
C MET A 1 35.33 15.76 -27.06
N ALA A 2 34.94 15.73 -25.78
CA ALA A 2 33.77 16.28 -25.09
C ALA A 2 32.44 15.66 -25.58
N GLY A 3 31.75 14.97 -24.67
CA GLY A 3 30.44 14.32 -24.83
C GLY A 3 30.35 13.02 -24.02
N SER A 4 30.44 13.09 -22.68
CA SER A 4 29.29 13.04 -21.74
C SER A 4 28.32 11.87 -21.96
N LEU A 5 28.47 10.82 -21.15
CA LEU A 5 27.38 9.91 -20.79
C LEU A 5 27.24 9.95 -19.28
N SER A 6 26.10 10.50 -18.85
CA SER A 6 25.67 10.65 -17.47
C SER A 6 25.43 9.26 -16.87
N THR A 7 26.28 8.87 -15.93
CA THR A 7 26.01 7.79 -14.99
C THR A 7 24.94 8.30 -14.01
N GLY A 8 23.69 7.86 -14.21
CA GLY A 8 22.64 8.03 -13.22
C GLY A 8 22.97 7.20 -11.99
N ASP A 9 23.35 7.88 -10.90
CA ASP A 9 23.53 7.31 -9.58
C ASP A 9 22.21 6.73 -9.08
N PHE A 10 22.04 5.41 -9.18
CA PHE A 10 21.03 4.70 -8.41
C PHE A 10 21.49 4.65 -6.94
N HIS A 11 21.08 5.64 -6.16
CA HIS A 11 21.19 5.62 -4.71
C HIS A 11 20.25 4.55 -4.13
N ILE A 12 20.72 3.30 -4.10
CA ILE A 12 20.15 2.25 -3.26
C ILE A 12 20.39 2.67 -1.81
N ARG A 13 19.33 3.12 -1.12
CA ARG A 13 19.34 3.35 0.34
C ARG A 13 19.61 2.01 1.02
N LYS A 14 20.88 1.71 1.29
CA LYS A 14 21.30 0.60 2.16
C LYS A 14 20.71 0.87 3.55
N LYS A 15 19.77 0.03 4.01
CA LYS A 15 19.42 -0.04 5.43
C LYS A 15 20.69 -0.40 6.22
N PRO A 16 21.04 0.34 7.30
CA PRO A 16 22.19 -0.01 8.11
C PRO A 16 21.98 -1.38 8.78
N ARG A 17 22.95 -2.28 8.62
CA ARG A 17 23.05 -3.53 9.38
C ARG A 17 23.12 -3.19 10.86
N LEU A 18 22.24 -3.80 11.66
CA LEU A 18 22.20 -3.63 13.10
C LEU A 18 23.39 -4.36 13.74
N GLU A 19 24.46 -3.62 14.02
CA GLU A 19 25.48 -4.05 14.98
C GLU A 19 24.85 -4.08 16.39
N LYS A 20 25.09 -5.18 17.10
CA LYS A 20 24.72 -5.37 18.50
C LYS A 20 25.29 -4.23 19.35
N PHE A 21 24.44 -3.38 19.91
CA PHE A 21 24.78 -2.65 21.13
C PHE A 21 23.74 -2.85 22.22
N SER A 22 24.29 -3.34 23.32
CA SER A 22 23.74 -3.47 24.66
C SER A 22 23.29 -2.11 25.21
N SER A 23 22.29 -2.20 26.11
CA SER A 23 21.86 -1.24 27.14
C SER A 23 21.27 0.10 26.70
N GLU A 24 19.99 0.24 27.02
CA GLU A 24 19.31 1.45 27.50
C GLU A 24 19.51 2.74 26.68
N SER A 25 18.60 2.95 25.73
CA SER A 25 18.12 4.31 25.46
C SER A 25 16.66 4.24 24.99
N SER A 26 15.79 4.84 25.79
CA SER A 26 14.41 5.17 25.46
C SER A 26 14.40 6.10 24.24
N TYR A 27 14.38 5.53 23.03
CA TYR A 27 14.02 6.27 21.83
C TYR A 27 12.50 6.39 21.79
N GLY A 28 12.00 7.57 22.15
CA GLY A 28 10.60 7.94 21.95
C GLY A 28 10.29 8.00 20.46
N TYR A 29 9.77 6.91 19.92
CA TYR A 29 9.14 6.92 18.60
C TYR A 29 7.82 7.68 18.73
N THR A 30 7.75 8.91 18.21
CA THR A 30 6.50 9.65 18.05
C THR A 30 5.64 8.93 17.02
N PHE A 31 4.71 8.13 17.51
CA PHE A 31 3.70 7.44 16.72
C PHE A 31 2.81 8.46 15.99
N ARG A 32 2.67 8.34 14.67
CA ARG A 32 1.62 9.05 13.93
C ARG A 32 0.30 8.31 14.15
N GLU A 33 -0.49 8.78 15.10
CA GLU A 33 -1.80 8.18 15.36
C GLU A 33 -2.76 8.49 14.20
N LEU A 34 -3.09 7.44 13.43
CA LEU A 34 -4.03 7.56 12.32
C LEU A 34 -5.44 7.88 12.86
N ARG A 35 -6.03 8.95 12.33
CA ARG A 35 -7.39 9.41 12.60
C ARG A 35 -8.40 8.35 12.19
N ARG A 36 -9.52 8.26 12.92
CA ARG A 36 -10.65 7.41 12.55
C ARG A 36 -11.40 8.05 11.38
N TYR A 37 -12.10 7.23 10.60
CA TYR A 37 -12.94 7.72 9.52
C TYR A 37 -13.98 8.70 10.07
N ASP A 38 -14.22 9.78 9.33
CA ASP A 38 -15.24 10.77 9.62
C ASP A 38 -15.88 11.24 8.30
N PRO A 39 -17.14 10.86 8.00
CA PRO A 39 -17.79 11.21 6.74
C PRO A 39 -18.05 12.72 6.58
N TYR A 40 -18.02 13.47 7.69
CA TYR A 40 -18.20 14.92 7.70
C TYR A 40 -16.87 15.68 7.53
N ASP A 41 -15.73 15.01 7.67
CA ASP A 41 -14.42 15.64 7.44
C ASP A 41 -14.06 15.62 5.94
N ASP A 42 -14.01 16.79 5.31
CA ASP A 42 -13.58 16.97 3.92
C ASP A 42 -12.19 16.38 3.62
N GLU A 43 -11.28 16.43 4.61
CA GLU A 43 -9.94 15.88 4.46
C GLU A 43 -9.97 14.35 4.45
N TYR A 44 -10.89 13.72 5.19
CA TYR A 44 -11.11 12.27 5.10
C TYR A 44 -11.56 11.89 3.68
N VAL A 45 -12.54 12.61 3.12
CA VAL A 45 -13.07 12.34 1.78
C VAL A 45 -11.99 12.53 0.72
N ARG A 46 -11.21 13.62 0.82
CA ARG A 46 -10.07 13.88 -0.07
C ARG A 46 -9.02 12.77 -0.02
N GLN A 47 -8.68 12.27 1.18
CA GLN A 47 -7.73 11.18 1.34
C GLN A 47 -8.32 9.82 0.92
N TYR A 48 -9.62 9.60 1.07
CA TYR A 48 -10.30 8.42 0.56
C TYR A 48 -10.21 8.33 -0.96
N ILE A 49 -10.44 9.43 -1.68
CA ILE A 49 -10.24 9.50 -3.14
C ILE A 49 -8.80 9.13 -3.47
N LEU A 50 -7.82 9.73 -2.79
CA LEU A 50 -6.40 9.45 -3.02
C LEU A 50 -6.07 7.96 -2.82
N TYR A 51 -6.53 7.39 -1.70
CA TYR A 51 -6.37 5.97 -1.37
C TYR A 51 -7.02 5.08 -2.43
N TYR A 52 -8.27 5.37 -2.82
CA TYR A 52 -9.04 4.59 -3.79
C TYR A 52 -8.30 4.49 -5.12
N TYR A 53 -7.86 5.62 -5.69
CA TYR A 53 -7.17 5.60 -6.98
C TYR A 53 -5.83 4.88 -6.92
N GLN A 54 -5.03 5.09 -5.86
CA GLN A 54 -3.76 4.38 -5.69
C GLN A 54 -3.98 2.86 -5.53
N TYR A 55 -4.99 2.48 -4.74
CA TYR A 55 -5.37 1.09 -4.54
C TYR A 55 -5.80 0.44 -5.84
N HIS A 56 -6.71 1.04 -6.60
CA HIS A 56 -7.24 0.45 -7.82
C HIS A 56 -6.24 0.46 -8.97
N LYS A 57 -5.42 1.51 -9.14
CA LYS A 57 -4.36 1.53 -10.16
C LYS A 57 -3.29 0.47 -9.93
N SER A 58 -2.85 0.32 -8.69
CA SER A 58 -1.76 -0.59 -8.32
C SER A 58 -2.24 -1.95 -7.82
N GLU A 59 -3.54 -2.21 -7.83
CA GLU A 59 -4.18 -3.37 -7.19
C GLU A 59 -3.85 -3.54 -5.70
N GLY A 60 -3.50 -2.44 -5.01
CA GLY A 60 -3.21 -2.36 -3.58
C GLY A 60 -1.73 -2.48 -3.20
N PHE A 61 -0.82 -2.61 -4.19
CA PHE A 61 0.61 -2.78 -3.92
C PHE A 61 1.36 -1.47 -3.68
N VAL A 62 0.95 -0.38 -4.34
CA VAL A 62 1.66 0.90 -4.30
C VAL A 62 0.73 1.97 -3.74
N ILE A 63 0.92 2.27 -2.46
CA ILE A 63 0.17 3.26 -1.71
C ILE A 63 1.17 4.16 -0.98
N ASP A 64 1.01 5.46 -1.13
CA ASP A 64 1.79 6.50 -0.47
C ASP A 64 1.19 6.78 0.92
N TRP A 65 1.58 5.96 1.89
CA TRP A 65 1.08 6.00 3.26
C TRP A 65 1.43 7.30 4.00
N ASP A 66 2.47 8.02 3.58
CA ASP A 66 2.87 9.29 4.20
C ASP A 66 1.85 10.40 3.93
N LYS A 67 1.08 10.28 2.83
CA LYS A 67 -0.02 11.20 2.48
C LYS A 67 -1.36 10.84 3.12
N LEU A 68 -1.41 9.76 3.89
CA LEU A 68 -2.63 9.25 4.51
C LEU A 68 -2.55 9.37 6.04
N ASP A 69 -3.51 10.11 6.58
CA ASP A 69 -3.66 10.43 8.00
C ASP A 69 -4.81 9.63 8.63
N PHE A 70 -5.68 9.07 7.79
CA PHE A 70 -6.84 8.29 8.21
C PHE A 70 -6.60 6.79 8.09
N ARG A 71 -7.35 6.02 8.89
CA ARG A 71 -7.34 4.55 8.83
C ARG A 71 -8.21 4.07 7.66
N PHE A 72 -7.57 3.42 6.68
CA PHE A 72 -8.24 2.73 5.57
C PHE A 72 -8.26 1.20 5.77
N GLU A 73 -8.94 0.51 4.85
CA GLU A 73 -9.17 -0.94 4.92
C GLU A 73 -7.85 -1.74 4.81
N THR A 74 -6.95 -1.30 3.94
CA THR A 74 -5.58 -1.80 3.90
C THR A 74 -4.66 -0.92 4.72
N ARG A 75 -3.63 -1.53 5.32
CA ARG A 75 -2.67 -0.86 6.19
C ARG A 75 -1.25 -1.28 5.86
N PRO A 76 -0.27 -0.36 5.99
CA PRO A 76 1.13 -0.73 5.82
C PRO A 76 1.57 -1.62 6.97
N ILE A 77 2.47 -2.55 6.66
CA ILE A 77 3.25 -3.26 7.67
C ILE A 77 4.50 -2.42 7.89
N MET A 78 4.51 -1.64 8.96
CA MET A 78 5.59 -0.69 9.26
C MET A 78 5.91 -0.68 10.75
N ASP A 79 7.19 -0.47 11.05
CA ASP A 79 7.64 -0.32 12.43
C ASP A 79 7.13 0.99 13.05
N PRO A 80 6.85 1.02 14.38
CA PRO A 80 7.04 -0.07 15.35
C PRO A 80 5.84 -1.01 15.50
N PHE A 81 4.78 -0.89 14.69
CA PHE A 81 3.57 -1.68 14.88
C PHE A 81 3.79 -3.12 14.41
N ARG A 82 3.93 -4.04 15.37
CA ARG A 82 4.08 -5.46 15.08
C ARG A 82 2.71 -6.11 14.92
N LEU A 83 2.55 -6.87 13.84
CA LEU A 83 1.38 -7.72 13.64
C LEU A 83 1.47 -9.06 14.36
N ASP A 84 2.68 -9.50 14.67
CA ASP A 84 2.95 -10.72 15.40
C ASP A 84 3.72 -10.42 16.68
N VAL A 85 3.38 -11.14 17.76
CA VAL A 85 4.00 -10.93 19.08
C VAL A 85 5.41 -11.54 19.13
N CYS A 86 5.66 -12.56 18.32
CA CYS A 86 6.86 -13.37 18.34
C CYS A 86 7.86 -13.02 17.23
N SER A 87 7.42 -12.33 16.18
CA SER A 87 8.25 -11.96 15.03
C SER A 87 8.26 -10.46 14.76
N THR A 88 9.35 -9.99 14.18
CA THR A 88 9.44 -8.64 13.60
C THR A 88 8.59 -8.53 12.34
N ASN A 89 8.27 -7.30 11.95
CA ASN A 89 7.59 -7.05 10.68
C ASN A 89 8.40 -7.60 9.50
N ASP A 90 9.71 -7.40 9.50
CA ASP A 90 10.61 -7.91 8.46
C ASP A 90 10.57 -9.45 8.35
N GLU A 91 10.64 -10.18 9.47
CA GLU A 91 10.53 -11.64 9.50
C GLU A 91 9.17 -12.13 8.99
N MET A 92 8.09 -11.42 9.35
CA MET A 92 6.75 -11.77 8.92
C MET A 92 6.57 -11.52 7.42
N ILE A 93 7.01 -10.39 6.89
CA ILE A 93 6.96 -10.08 5.45
C ILE A 93 7.77 -11.11 4.67
N HIS A 94 8.99 -11.41 5.12
CA HIS A 94 9.84 -12.43 4.52
C HIS A 94 9.15 -13.81 4.55
N GLY A 95 8.53 -14.19 5.65
CA GLY A 95 7.78 -15.44 5.79
C GLY A 95 6.58 -15.52 4.85
N VAL A 96 5.84 -14.44 4.66
CA VAL A 96 4.73 -14.37 3.70
C VAL A 96 5.23 -14.51 2.27
N ALA A 97 6.30 -13.79 1.90
CA ALA A 97 6.90 -13.89 0.56
C ALA A 97 7.39 -15.31 0.26
N LEU A 98 8.08 -15.95 1.21
CA LEU A 98 8.57 -17.31 1.05
C LEU A 98 7.41 -18.31 0.87
N ARG A 99 6.36 -18.21 1.68
CA ARG A 99 5.15 -19.04 1.52
C ARG A 99 4.50 -18.85 0.15
N ALA A 100 4.41 -17.62 -0.33
CA ALA A 100 3.89 -17.32 -1.66
C ALA A 100 4.73 -17.99 -2.76
N ILE A 101 6.05 -17.89 -2.68
CA ILE A 101 6.98 -18.50 -3.63
C ILE A 101 6.86 -20.04 -3.62
N THR A 102 6.88 -20.65 -2.43
CA THR A 102 6.78 -22.10 -2.27
C THR A 102 5.48 -22.62 -2.87
N GLN A 103 4.36 -21.95 -2.61
CA GLN A 103 3.04 -22.35 -3.09
C GLN A 103 2.86 -22.09 -4.60
N HIS A 104 3.47 -21.04 -5.16
CA HIS A 104 3.30 -20.69 -6.57
C HIS A 104 4.00 -21.68 -7.50
N ASN A 105 5.30 -21.92 -7.30
CA ASN A 105 6.13 -22.65 -8.29
C ASN A 105 7.31 -23.43 -7.68
N GLY A 106 7.26 -23.75 -6.37
CA GLY A 106 8.10 -24.77 -5.72
C GLY A 106 9.56 -24.84 -6.18
N SER A 107 10.40 -23.88 -5.75
CA SER A 107 11.88 -23.80 -5.84
C SER A 107 12.52 -23.04 -7.03
N ARG A 108 11.77 -22.60 -8.04
CA ARG A 108 12.36 -21.86 -9.18
C ARG A 108 12.65 -20.38 -8.89
N ILE A 109 12.02 -19.83 -7.87
CA ILE A 109 12.18 -18.44 -7.49
C ILE A 109 12.93 -18.42 -6.15
N GLU A 110 14.07 -17.74 -6.12
CA GLU A 110 14.88 -17.54 -4.93
C GLU A 110 14.60 -16.14 -4.36
N LEU A 111 14.10 -16.08 -3.12
CA LEU A 111 13.88 -14.81 -2.43
C LEU A 111 15.23 -14.17 -2.06
N VAL A 112 15.43 -12.90 -2.45
CA VAL A 112 16.64 -12.14 -2.12
C VAL A 112 16.38 -11.21 -0.95
N ASP A 113 15.31 -10.43 -1.00
CA ASP A 113 14.92 -9.48 0.04
C ASP A 113 13.43 -9.12 -0.08
N HIS A 114 12.84 -8.55 0.97
CA HIS A 114 11.51 -7.95 0.89
C HIS A 114 11.59 -6.42 0.89
N VAL A 115 10.68 -5.78 0.17
CA VAL A 115 10.70 -4.32 -0.02
C VAL A 115 9.61 -3.66 0.80
N SER A 116 8.37 -4.11 0.63
CA SER A 116 7.22 -3.53 1.29
C SER A 116 6.11 -4.56 1.42
N ALA A 117 5.25 -4.34 2.41
CA ALA A 117 4.00 -5.07 2.50
C ALA A 117 2.89 -4.21 3.09
N SER A 118 1.67 -4.51 2.65
CA SER A 118 0.45 -4.04 3.27
C SER A 118 -0.45 -5.24 3.55
N TYR A 119 -1.41 -5.06 4.44
CA TYR A 119 -2.32 -6.11 4.85
C TYR A 119 -3.73 -5.58 5.07
N ARG A 120 -4.68 -6.50 5.09
CA ARG A 120 -6.07 -6.28 5.46
C ARG A 120 -6.62 -7.48 6.20
N TRP A 121 -7.39 -7.23 7.24
CA TRP A 121 -8.15 -8.26 7.93
C TRP A 121 -9.33 -8.72 7.06
N CYS A 122 -9.50 -10.03 6.96
CA CYS A 122 -10.65 -10.67 6.33
C CYS A 122 -10.97 -11.96 7.10
N ALA A 123 -11.54 -12.97 6.45
CA ALA A 123 -11.50 -14.33 7.00
C ALA A 123 -10.05 -14.87 6.95
N GLY A 124 -9.19 -14.41 7.87
CA GLY A 124 -7.73 -14.53 7.81
C GLY A 124 -7.08 -13.16 7.56
N ILE A 125 -5.90 -13.16 6.94
CA ILE A 125 -5.18 -11.92 6.58
C ILE A 125 -4.83 -11.97 5.11
N LEU A 126 -5.22 -10.92 4.37
CA LEU A 126 -4.84 -10.72 2.99
C LEU A 126 -3.64 -9.78 2.95
N TYR A 127 -2.55 -10.23 2.34
CA TYR A 127 -1.29 -9.51 2.22
C TYR A 127 -1.04 -9.10 0.77
N TRP A 128 -0.49 -7.91 0.59
CA TRP A 128 0.16 -7.47 -0.64
C TRP A 128 1.63 -7.30 -0.33
N VAL A 129 2.47 -8.17 -0.89
CA VAL A 129 3.90 -8.17 -0.63
C VAL A 129 4.64 -7.87 -1.91
N THR A 130 5.56 -6.91 -1.86
CA THR A 130 6.53 -6.64 -2.91
C THR A 130 7.91 -7.11 -2.43
N PHE A 131 8.57 -7.95 -3.20
CA PHE A 131 9.84 -8.57 -2.82
C PHE A 131 10.77 -8.69 -4.02
N LEU A 132 12.07 -8.73 -3.74
CA LEU A 132 13.12 -8.95 -4.73
C LEU A 132 13.42 -10.45 -4.79
N ALA A 133 13.39 -11.03 -5.99
CA ALA A 133 13.70 -12.44 -6.17
C ALA A 133 14.42 -12.71 -7.50
N ARG A 134 15.15 -13.82 -7.56
CA ARG A 134 15.78 -14.34 -8.78
C ARG A 134 14.97 -15.48 -9.35
N ASP A 135 14.78 -15.48 -10.66
CA ASP A 135 14.25 -16.64 -11.37
C ASP A 135 15.42 -17.54 -11.80
N LEU A 136 15.56 -18.68 -11.14
CA LEU A 136 16.62 -19.66 -11.42
C LEU A 136 16.39 -20.42 -12.72
N ALA A 137 15.21 -20.32 -13.34
CA ALA A 137 14.96 -20.86 -14.67
C ALA A 137 15.42 -19.91 -15.79
N SER A 138 15.73 -18.64 -15.47
CA SER A 138 16.28 -17.67 -16.41
C SER A 138 17.74 -17.98 -16.73
N SER A 139 18.15 -17.76 -17.98
CA SER A 139 19.56 -17.85 -18.39
C SER A 139 20.45 -16.78 -17.73
N ASP A 140 19.83 -15.71 -17.22
CA ASP A 140 20.46 -14.64 -16.47
C ASP A 140 19.60 -14.32 -15.23
N PRO A 141 19.93 -14.87 -14.05
CA PRO A 141 19.10 -14.79 -12.85
C PRO A 141 19.32 -13.45 -12.11
N GLU A 142 19.15 -12.34 -12.83
CA GLU A 142 19.18 -11.01 -12.24
C GLU A 142 17.98 -10.82 -11.30
N PRO A 143 18.18 -10.25 -10.08
CA PRO A 143 17.08 -9.99 -9.16
C PRO A 143 16.06 -9.01 -9.74
N ARG A 144 14.78 -9.38 -9.68
CA ARG A 144 13.65 -8.54 -10.11
C ARG A 144 12.62 -8.39 -9.01
N LEU A 145 11.84 -7.31 -9.08
CA LEU A 145 10.74 -7.08 -8.16
C LEU A 145 9.53 -7.93 -8.58
N TYR A 146 9.03 -8.69 -7.63
CA TYR A 146 7.80 -9.46 -7.73
C TYR A 146 6.77 -8.89 -6.76
N GLN A 147 5.50 -9.12 -7.11
CA GLN A 147 4.34 -8.76 -6.32
C GLN A 147 3.48 -10.00 -6.11
N ALA A 148 3.09 -10.24 -4.86
CA ALA A 148 2.17 -11.30 -4.51
C ALA A 148 1.03 -10.80 -3.63
N LYS A 149 -0.20 -11.14 -4.04
CA LYS A 149 -1.43 -10.92 -3.25
C LYS A 149 -1.86 -12.27 -2.69
N VAL A 150 -1.74 -12.46 -1.38
CA VAL A 150 -1.87 -13.77 -0.74
C VAL A 150 -2.75 -13.69 0.49
N ARG A 151 -3.72 -14.59 0.61
CA ARG A 151 -4.50 -14.76 1.83
C ARG A 151 -3.97 -15.94 2.63
N LEU A 152 -3.65 -15.66 3.89
CA LEU A 152 -3.24 -16.66 4.86
C LEU A 152 -4.31 -16.80 5.95
N CYS A 153 -4.58 -18.02 6.37
CA CYS A 153 -5.50 -18.30 7.48
C CYS A 153 -4.98 -19.48 8.31
N GLY A 154 -4.40 -19.17 9.47
CA GLY A 154 -3.71 -20.19 10.26
C GLY A 154 -2.47 -20.75 9.55
N PRO A 155 -1.96 -21.91 9.99
CA PRO A 155 -0.66 -22.40 9.56
C PRO A 155 -0.64 -22.97 8.14
N THR A 156 -1.75 -23.51 7.65
CA THR A 156 -1.80 -24.33 6.42
C THR A 156 -2.50 -23.67 5.24
N PHE A 157 -3.45 -22.77 5.48
CA PHE A 157 -4.18 -22.14 4.38
C PHE A 157 -3.34 -21.02 3.75
N CYS A 158 -3.01 -21.18 2.47
CA CYS A 158 -2.34 -20.20 1.64
C CYS A 158 -3.03 -20.14 0.27
N GLN A 159 -3.71 -19.03 -0.01
CA GLN A 159 -4.36 -18.79 -1.29
C GLN A 159 -3.68 -17.61 -1.99
N ILE A 160 -3.12 -17.88 -3.17
CA ILE A 160 -2.50 -16.86 -4.02
C ILE A 160 -3.55 -16.32 -4.99
N TYR A 161 -3.74 -15.00 -5.00
CA TYR A 161 -4.59 -14.30 -5.97
C TYR A 161 -3.79 -13.66 -7.09
N ILE A 162 -2.61 -13.11 -6.76
CA ILE A 162 -1.70 -12.49 -7.71
C ILE A 162 -0.30 -12.99 -7.38
N PHE A 163 0.45 -13.37 -8.40
CA PHE A 163 1.89 -13.60 -8.31
C PHE A 163 2.50 -13.23 -9.67
N ARG A 164 3.22 -12.11 -9.75
CA ARG A 164 3.78 -11.60 -11.00
C ARG A 164 5.01 -10.74 -10.78
N LEU A 165 5.73 -10.42 -11.85
CA LEU A 165 6.68 -9.30 -11.83
C LEU A 165 5.93 -7.99 -11.52
N ARG A 166 6.57 -7.11 -10.77
CA ARG A 166 6.05 -5.76 -10.52
C ARG A 166 5.91 -5.03 -11.86
N PRO A 167 4.71 -4.52 -12.21
CA PRO A 167 4.53 -3.67 -13.38
C PRO A 167 5.37 -2.38 -13.27
N THR A 168 5.75 -1.80 -14.40
CA THR A 168 6.48 -0.51 -14.40
C THR A 168 5.58 0.63 -13.93
N ASP A 169 6.18 1.73 -13.52
CA ASP A 169 5.39 2.89 -13.06
C ASP A 169 4.55 3.48 -14.21
N GLU A 170 4.99 3.38 -15.47
CA GLU A 170 4.18 3.75 -16.65
C GLU A 170 2.99 2.81 -16.84
N GLU A 171 3.18 1.49 -16.69
CA GLU A 171 2.11 0.51 -16.80
C GLU A 171 1.03 0.74 -15.72
N ILE A 172 1.44 1.04 -14.49
CA ILE A 172 0.51 1.37 -13.39
C ILE A 172 -0.20 2.70 -13.67
N ALA A 173 0.51 3.72 -14.14
CA ALA A 173 -0.08 5.02 -14.44
C ALA A 173 -1.11 4.96 -15.58
N ALA A 174 -0.90 4.07 -16.55
CA ALA A 174 -1.80 3.84 -17.68
C ALA A 174 -3.13 3.16 -17.31
N VAL A 175 -3.24 2.55 -16.12
CA VAL A 175 -4.49 1.93 -15.64
C VAL A 175 -5.55 3.02 -15.47
N GLN A 176 -6.68 2.86 -16.17
CA GLN A 176 -7.87 3.67 -15.98
C GLN A 176 -8.66 3.15 -14.79
N VAL A 177 -9.12 4.08 -13.94
CA VAL A 177 -9.89 3.78 -12.74
C VAL A 177 -11.12 4.68 -12.77
N ASP A 178 -12.28 4.07 -12.63
CA ASP A 178 -13.55 4.79 -12.51
C ASP A 178 -13.60 5.56 -11.18
N PRO A 179 -14.39 6.63 -11.07
CA PRO A 179 -14.60 7.30 -9.80
C PRO A 179 -15.15 6.33 -8.75
N PRO A 180 -14.87 6.57 -7.45
CA PRO A 180 -15.42 5.75 -6.39
C PRO A 180 -16.96 5.73 -6.45
N PRO A 181 -17.59 4.61 -6.07
CA PRO A 181 -19.04 4.59 -5.86
C PRO A 181 -19.42 5.59 -4.76
N PRO A 182 -20.70 6.01 -4.71
CA PRO A 182 -21.21 6.77 -3.58
C PRO A 182 -20.83 6.15 -2.24
N LEU A 183 -20.34 6.94 -1.30
CA LEU A 183 -20.17 6.46 0.08
C LEU A 183 -21.46 6.69 0.85
N TYR A 184 -21.79 5.72 1.71
CA TYR A 184 -22.90 5.81 2.67
C TYR A 184 -24.26 6.05 1.99
N ASP A 185 -24.48 5.46 0.81
CA ASP A 185 -25.77 5.50 0.15
C ASP A 185 -26.79 4.54 0.80
N ASP A 186 -26.30 3.56 1.56
CA ASP A 186 -27.07 2.56 2.29
C ASP A 186 -27.31 2.92 3.76
N ASP A 187 -26.61 3.92 4.29
CA ASP A 187 -26.71 4.36 5.69
C ASP A 187 -27.52 5.67 5.80
N PRO A 188 -28.78 5.62 6.25
CA PRO A 188 -29.62 6.82 6.37
C PRO A 188 -29.17 7.78 7.49
N GLU A 189 -28.25 7.38 8.37
CA GLU A 189 -27.72 8.23 9.44
C GLU A 189 -26.52 9.08 9.00
N LEU A 190 -25.97 8.80 7.80
CA LEU A 190 -24.79 9.47 7.26
C LEU A 190 -25.12 10.19 5.95
N PRO A 191 -24.38 11.28 5.62
CA PRO A 191 -24.55 11.94 4.33
C PRO A 191 -24.02 11.03 3.22
N THR A 192 -24.81 10.85 2.17
CA THR A 192 -24.32 10.21 0.95
C THR A 192 -23.30 11.13 0.28
N ILE A 193 -22.11 10.60 -0.01
CA ILE A 193 -21.03 11.34 -0.67
C ILE A 193 -20.93 10.87 -2.13
N LEU A 194 -21.22 11.76 -3.07
CA LEU A 194 -21.09 11.50 -4.50
C LEU A 194 -19.77 12.05 -5.03
N PHE A 195 -19.14 11.35 -5.97
CA PHE A 195 -17.87 11.74 -6.59
C PHE A 195 -18.06 12.09 -8.05
N THR A 196 -17.47 13.21 -8.49
CA THR A 196 -17.50 13.64 -9.89
C THR A 196 -16.09 13.98 -10.36
N VAL A 197 -15.66 13.37 -11.46
CA VAL A 197 -14.38 13.70 -12.12
C VAL A 197 -14.50 15.07 -12.77
N THR A 198 -13.63 16.00 -12.40
CA THR A 198 -13.67 17.40 -12.85
C THR A 198 -12.58 17.75 -13.85
N GLY A 199 -11.56 16.92 -14.00
CA GLY A 199 -10.46 17.20 -14.91
C GLY A 199 -9.47 16.05 -15.07
N PRO A 200 -8.58 16.13 -16.08
CA PRO A 200 -7.48 15.18 -16.22
C PRO A 200 -6.55 15.28 -15.01
N GLY A 201 -6.15 14.13 -14.49
CA GLY A 201 -5.30 14.04 -13.32
C GLY A 201 -3.90 14.59 -13.52
N SER A 202 -3.29 15.10 -12.46
CA SER A 202 -1.89 15.47 -12.42
C SER A 202 -1.21 14.91 -11.17
N GLY A 203 0.09 14.61 -11.25
CA GLY A 203 0.88 14.14 -10.10
C GLY A 203 1.07 12.61 -9.99
N TYR A 204 1.41 12.15 -8.78
CA TYR A 204 1.76 10.76 -8.48
C TYR A 204 0.64 9.79 -8.90
N MET A 205 0.98 8.75 -9.68
CA MET A 205 0.03 7.79 -10.28
C MET A 205 -1.03 8.41 -11.21
N SER A 206 -0.88 9.67 -11.63
CA SER A 206 -1.80 10.37 -12.56
C SER A 206 -3.26 10.31 -12.10
N ILE A 207 -3.49 10.57 -10.81
CA ILE A 207 -4.82 10.52 -10.19
C ILE A 207 -5.67 11.69 -10.71
N PRO A 208 -6.91 11.45 -11.21
CA PRO A 208 -7.79 12.49 -11.72
C PRO A 208 -8.14 13.53 -10.67
N GLU A 209 -8.45 14.74 -11.12
CA GLU A 209 -9.11 15.72 -10.27
C GLU A 209 -10.56 15.28 -10.04
N VAL A 210 -10.94 15.15 -8.78
CA VAL A 210 -12.26 14.68 -8.37
C VAL A 210 -12.83 15.63 -7.32
N SER A 211 -14.06 16.05 -7.53
CA SER A 211 -14.87 16.78 -6.56
C SER A 211 -15.87 15.84 -5.88
N PHE A 212 -16.37 16.23 -4.72
CA PHE A 212 -17.41 15.48 -4.02
C PHE A 212 -18.53 16.40 -3.52
N THR A 213 -19.73 15.82 -3.34
CA THR A 213 -20.91 16.51 -2.82
C THR A 213 -21.63 15.63 -1.79
N ARG A 214 -22.12 16.23 -0.69
CA ARG A 214 -22.89 15.55 0.36
C ARG A 214 -24.39 15.71 0.17
N ILE A 215 -25.16 14.65 0.42
CA ILE A 215 -26.63 14.63 0.39
C ILE A 215 -27.16 14.01 1.70
N PRO A 216 -27.99 14.72 2.48
CA PRO A 216 -28.35 16.13 2.31
C PRO A 216 -27.13 17.04 2.50
N ALA A 217 -27.17 18.23 1.89
CA ALA A 217 -26.15 19.24 2.12
C ALA A 217 -26.14 19.61 3.62
N GLU A 218 -24.95 19.76 4.21
CA GLU A 218 -24.82 20.25 5.57
C GLU A 218 -25.52 21.61 5.69
N VAL A 219 -26.48 21.71 6.60
CA VAL A 219 -27.13 22.97 6.92
C VAL A 219 -26.17 23.71 7.84
N GLU A 220 -25.61 24.83 7.39
CA GLU A 220 -24.83 25.70 8.27
C GLU A 220 -25.65 26.00 9.54
N PRO A 221 -25.06 25.88 10.75
CA PRO A 221 -25.78 26.24 11.95
C PRO A 221 -26.18 27.71 11.83
N VAL A 222 -27.49 27.96 11.79
CA VAL A 222 -28.04 29.31 11.85
C VAL A 222 -27.45 29.96 13.10
N SER A 223 -26.59 30.96 12.89
CA SER A 223 -26.07 31.77 13.98
C SER A 223 -27.28 32.42 14.64
N SER A 224 -27.68 31.89 15.79
CA SER A 224 -28.75 32.48 16.59
C SER A 224 -28.33 33.89 17.00
N PRO A 225 -29.20 34.91 16.85
CA PRO A 225 -28.91 36.31 17.13
C PRO A 225 -28.67 36.60 18.62
#